data_AF-A0A2N5ZHX1-F1
#
_entry.id   AF-A0A2N5ZHX1-F1
#
_cell.length_a   1.000
_cell.length_b   1.000
_cell.length_c   1.000
_cell.angle_alpha   90.00
_cell.angle_beta   90.00
_cell.angle_gamma   90.00
#
_symmetry.space_group_name_H-M   'P 1'
#
loop_
_entity.id
_entity.type
_entity.pdbx_description
1 polymer ?
#
loop_
_entity_poly.entity_id
_entity_poly.type
_entity_poly.pdbx_seq_one_letter_code
_entity_poly.pdbx_strand_id
1 'polypeptide(L)'
;MRNAIIHSNGMYVPERVVPNSYFDELLGENVSDWLEEFVEIKERRWCAEDESTADLAAAAGKQALERGNMKPEDIDLLIISTDTPEFISPSTSSKVQFMLGLKNAGTFDINTACAGFVTALDVAAKYIKADERYENVMVIGAYAMSKYINQLDKKTANLFADGAGAFILKAEDNSNRGFQASRLITHGQYHDYMGIFAGGTFKPITKNIVENKKHLLSIDKKFPP
;
A
#
# COMPACT_ATOMS: atom_id res chain seq x y z
N MET A 1 11.84 -13.58 -25.78
CA MET A 1 10.52 -13.88 -25.15
C MET A 1 9.90 -12.57 -24.71
N ARG A 2 8.57 -12.44 -24.74
CA ARG A 2 7.85 -11.28 -24.20
C ARG A 2 8.20 -11.10 -22.72
N ASN A 3 8.49 -9.87 -22.30
CA ASN A 3 8.83 -9.57 -20.90
C ASN A 3 8.17 -8.26 -20.44
N ALA A 4 8.09 -8.07 -19.12
CA ALA A 4 7.58 -6.85 -18.50
C ALA A 4 8.75 -5.91 -18.18
N ILE A 5 8.68 -4.67 -18.67
CA ILE A 5 9.63 -3.60 -18.36
C ILE A 5 8.93 -2.49 -17.58
N ILE A 6 9.64 -1.82 -16.69
CA ILE A 6 9.11 -0.61 -16.04
C ILE A 6 9.15 0.52 -17.08
N HIS A 7 7.99 1.00 -17.50
CA HIS A 7 7.85 2.10 -18.45
C HIS A 7 7.88 3.45 -17.75
N SER A 8 7.10 3.58 -16.68
CA SER A 8 7.05 4.79 -15.85
C SER A 8 6.75 4.46 -14.40
N ASN A 9 6.94 5.46 -13.53
CA ASN A 9 6.62 5.40 -12.12
C ASN A 9 5.98 6.69 -11.64
N GLY A 10 5.25 6.61 -10.53
CA GLY A 10 4.68 7.74 -9.82
C GLY A 10 4.65 7.46 -8.33
N MET A 11 4.50 8.50 -7.54
CA MET A 11 4.32 8.41 -6.10
C MET A 11 3.44 9.54 -5.62
N TYR A 12 2.81 9.31 -4.47
CA TYR A 12 2.14 10.34 -3.72
C TYR A 12 2.47 10.20 -2.25
N VAL A 13 2.74 11.34 -1.63
CA VAL A 13 3.09 11.46 -0.22
C VAL A 13 2.23 12.58 0.35
N PRO A 14 1.44 12.34 1.41
CA PRO A 14 0.59 13.36 2.01
C PRO A 14 1.35 14.62 2.42
N GLU A 15 0.66 15.76 2.38
CA GLU A 15 1.25 17.06 2.73
C GLU A 15 1.51 17.22 4.23
N ARG A 16 0.69 16.60 5.08
CA ARG A 16 0.82 16.74 6.54
C ARG A 16 2.08 16.05 7.04
N VAL A 17 3.04 16.87 7.45
CA VAL A 17 4.26 16.44 8.15
C VAL A 17 3.96 16.18 9.62
N VAL A 18 4.43 15.05 10.12
CA VAL A 18 4.37 14.66 11.53
C VAL A 18 5.81 14.48 12.03
N PRO A 19 6.41 15.50 12.66
CA PRO A 19 7.76 15.39 13.22
C PRO A 19 7.77 14.43 14.43
N ASN A 20 8.94 13.96 14.84
CA ASN A 20 9.03 13.16 16.08
C ASN A 20 8.53 13.92 17.31
N SER A 21 8.78 15.24 17.38
CA SER A 21 8.34 16.10 18.48
C SER A 21 6.81 16.09 18.69
N TYR A 22 6.02 15.79 17.66
CA TYR A 22 4.58 15.59 17.80
C TYR A 22 4.25 14.48 18.80
N PHE A 23 5.02 13.38 18.79
CA PHE A 23 4.83 12.27 19.71
C PHE A 23 5.36 12.57 21.09
N ASP A 24 6.42 13.37 21.21
CA ASP A 24 6.90 13.82 22.51
C ASP A 24 5.82 14.61 23.25
N GLU A 25 5.17 15.54 22.55
CA GLU A 25 4.06 16.34 23.09
C GLU A 25 2.84 15.48 23.40
N LEU A 26 2.46 14.60 22.47
CA LEU A 26 1.27 13.75 22.58
C LEU A 26 1.40 12.71 23.71
N LEU A 27 2.60 12.15 23.92
CA LEU A 27 2.85 11.09 24.91
C LEU A 27 3.40 11.64 26.23
N GLY A 28 3.94 12.86 26.25
CA GLY A 28 4.59 13.46 27.41
C GLY A 28 5.94 12.83 27.78
N GLU A 29 6.63 12.20 26.82
CA GLU A 29 7.91 11.47 26.99
C GLU A 29 8.79 11.74 25.76
N ASN A 30 10.11 11.90 25.92
CA ASN A 30 11.01 12.00 24.77
C ASN A 30 11.15 10.63 24.08
N VAL A 31 10.44 10.46 22.96
CA VAL A 31 10.56 9.33 22.04
C VAL A 31 11.38 9.69 20.80
N SER A 32 11.55 10.97 20.51
CA SER A 32 12.34 11.48 19.37
C SER A 32 13.76 10.95 19.36
N ASP A 33 14.49 11.02 20.47
CA ASP A 33 15.90 10.61 20.53
C ASP A 33 16.05 9.14 20.13
N TRP A 34 15.16 8.27 20.64
CA TRP A 34 15.16 6.85 20.32
C TRP A 34 14.81 6.59 18.85
N LEU A 35 13.83 7.30 18.29
CA LEU A 35 13.43 7.17 16.90
C LEU A 35 14.55 7.57 15.94
N GLU A 36 15.27 8.65 16.25
CA GLU A 36 16.39 9.11 15.43
C GLU A 36 17.62 8.22 15.56
N GLU A 37 17.94 7.75 16.76
CA GLU A 37 19.13 6.93 17.02
C GLU A 37 18.98 5.50 16.49
N PHE A 38 17.81 4.87 16.68
CA PHE A 38 17.65 3.43 16.43
C PHE A 38 16.75 3.09 15.24
N VAL A 39 15.83 3.97 14.85
CA VAL A 39 14.89 3.74 13.74
C VAL A 39 15.21 4.63 12.53
N GLU A 40 16.02 5.66 12.72
CA GLU A 40 16.40 6.67 11.73
C GLU A 40 15.21 7.45 11.12
N ILE A 41 14.04 7.41 11.77
CA ILE A 41 12.86 8.18 11.36
C ILE A 41 12.90 9.54 12.04
N LYS A 42 12.95 10.62 11.25
CA LYS A 42 12.91 12.02 11.73
C LYS A 42 11.50 12.63 11.67
N GLU A 43 10.78 12.29 10.61
CA GLU A 43 9.40 12.70 10.38
C GLU A 43 8.68 11.60 9.60
N ARG A 44 7.35 11.66 9.63
CA ARG A 44 6.49 10.87 8.76
C ARG A 44 5.39 11.73 8.17
N ARG A 45 4.67 11.16 7.21
CA ARG A 45 3.56 11.83 6.51
C ARG A 45 2.29 11.07 6.80
N TRP A 46 1.25 11.79 7.21
CA TRP A 46 -0.06 11.20 7.49
C TRP A 46 -1.10 11.82 6.57
N CYS A 47 -2.11 11.03 6.20
CA CYS A 47 -3.24 11.52 5.44
C CYS A 47 -3.91 12.72 6.13
N ALA A 48 -4.41 13.65 5.32
CA ALA A 48 -5.43 14.59 5.78
C ALA A 48 -6.70 13.84 6.24
N GLU A 49 -7.60 14.53 6.95
CA GLU A 49 -8.85 13.90 7.43
C GLU A 49 -9.70 13.37 6.29
N ASP A 50 -9.77 14.12 5.19
CA ASP A 50 -10.51 13.85 3.96
C ASP A 50 -9.76 12.99 2.94
N GLU A 51 -8.54 12.56 3.26
CA GLU A 51 -7.72 11.72 2.39
C GLU A 51 -7.78 10.24 2.80
N SER A 52 -7.89 9.37 1.80
CA SER A 52 -8.06 7.92 1.91
C SER A 52 -7.02 7.14 1.10
N THR A 53 -6.95 5.82 1.30
CA THR A 53 -6.06 4.93 0.53
C THR A 53 -6.28 5.05 -0.97
N ALA A 54 -7.53 5.18 -1.43
CA ALA A 54 -7.81 5.37 -2.85
C ALA A 54 -7.30 6.72 -3.38
N ASP A 55 -7.30 7.79 -2.57
CA ASP A 55 -6.78 9.10 -2.98
C ASP A 55 -5.27 9.04 -3.18
N LEU A 56 -4.54 8.43 -2.23
CA LEU A 56 -3.10 8.20 -2.34
C LEU A 56 -2.77 7.41 -3.62
N ALA A 57 -3.49 6.30 -3.82
CA ALA A 57 -3.31 5.42 -4.97
C ALA A 57 -3.59 6.13 -6.30
N ALA A 58 -4.71 6.86 -6.39
CA ALA A 58 -5.09 7.60 -7.58
C ALA A 58 -4.06 8.70 -7.90
N ALA A 59 -3.57 9.43 -6.90
CA ALA A 59 -2.54 10.45 -7.12
C ALA A 59 -1.23 9.85 -7.63
N ALA A 60 -0.77 8.73 -7.07
CA ALA A 60 0.41 8.02 -7.54
C ALA A 60 0.24 7.48 -8.97
N GLY A 61 -0.92 6.87 -9.27
CA GLY A 61 -1.25 6.34 -10.59
C GLY A 61 -1.34 7.44 -11.66
N LYS A 62 -1.95 8.58 -11.32
CA LYS A 62 -2.01 9.77 -12.18
C LYS A 62 -0.61 10.27 -12.53
N GLN A 63 0.27 10.41 -11.54
CA GLN A 63 1.67 10.82 -11.79
C GLN A 63 2.41 9.82 -12.68
N ALA A 64 2.16 8.51 -12.52
CA ALA A 64 2.76 7.48 -13.37
C ALA A 64 2.28 7.58 -14.83
N LEU A 65 0.98 7.84 -15.06
CA LEU A 65 0.42 8.09 -16.40
C LEU A 65 1.04 9.33 -17.05
N GLU A 66 1.09 10.44 -16.30
CA GLU A 66 1.68 11.71 -16.77
C GLU A 66 3.15 11.54 -17.16
N ARG A 67 3.97 10.91 -16.30
CA ARG A 67 5.39 10.65 -16.59
C ARG A 67 5.61 9.66 -17.73
N GLY A 68 4.68 8.72 -17.90
CA GLY A 68 4.69 7.76 -19.01
C GLY A 68 4.18 8.33 -20.33
N ASN A 69 3.63 9.55 -20.32
CA ASN A 69 2.86 10.14 -21.42
C ASN A 69 1.79 9.17 -21.96
N MET A 70 1.05 8.55 -21.03
CA MET A 70 0.00 7.55 -21.33
C MET A 70 -1.37 8.10 -21.00
N LYS A 71 -2.37 7.68 -21.77
CA LYS A 71 -3.78 7.93 -21.48
C LYS A 71 -4.31 6.87 -20.51
N PRO A 72 -5.30 7.20 -19.68
CA PRO A 72 -6.01 6.22 -18.87
C PRO A 72 -6.47 4.97 -19.64
N GLU A 73 -6.94 5.15 -20.86
CA GLU A 73 -7.44 4.07 -21.72
C GLU A 73 -6.34 3.11 -22.21
N ASP A 74 -5.06 3.47 -22.07
CA ASP A 74 -3.95 2.61 -22.48
C ASP A 74 -3.68 1.47 -21.48
N ILE A 75 -4.27 1.51 -20.27
CA ILE A 75 -4.05 0.52 -19.21
C ILE A 75 -5.05 -0.64 -19.33
N ASP A 76 -4.53 -1.87 -19.35
CA ASP A 76 -5.32 -3.10 -19.52
C ASP A 76 -5.64 -3.79 -18.18
N LEU A 77 -4.82 -3.53 -17.16
CA LEU A 77 -4.96 -4.12 -15.83
C LEU A 77 -4.45 -3.17 -14.75
N LEU A 78 -5.24 -3.01 -13.69
CA LEU A 78 -4.85 -2.34 -12.45
C LEU A 78 -4.76 -3.35 -11.31
N ILE A 79 -3.59 -3.45 -10.70
CA ILE A 79 -3.37 -4.23 -9.48
C ILE A 79 -3.02 -3.26 -8.35
N ILE A 80 -3.86 -3.20 -7.31
CA ILE A 80 -3.55 -2.43 -6.10
C ILE A 80 -3.12 -3.38 -5.00
N SER A 81 -2.00 -3.07 -4.36
CA SER A 81 -1.59 -3.73 -3.13
C SER A 81 -1.74 -2.80 -1.93
N THR A 82 -2.57 -3.24 -0.99
CA THR A 82 -2.81 -2.53 0.26
C THR A 82 -3.36 -3.50 1.31
N ASP A 83 -3.02 -3.25 2.57
CA ASP A 83 -3.63 -3.86 3.76
C ASP A 83 -4.46 -2.85 4.58
N THR A 84 -4.63 -1.64 4.05
CA THR A 84 -5.47 -0.56 4.59
C THR A 84 -6.51 -0.17 3.53
N PRO A 85 -7.38 -1.11 3.11
CA PRO A 85 -8.20 -0.90 1.93
C PRO A 85 -9.21 0.23 2.13
N GLU A 86 -9.64 0.81 1.01
CA GLU A 86 -10.68 1.83 0.97
C GLU A 86 -11.97 1.37 1.65
N PHE A 87 -12.40 0.16 1.30
CA PHE A 87 -13.57 -0.51 1.86
C PHE A 87 -13.24 -1.97 2.15
N ILE A 88 -14.02 -2.61 3.01
CA ILE A 88 -14.01 -4.08 3.13
C ILE A 88 -14.51 -4.71 1.81
N SER A 89 -15.52 -4.09 1.20
CA SER A 89 -16.05 -4.40 -0.12
C SER A 89 -16.81 -3.18 -0.65
N PRO A 90 -16.66 -2.77 -1.94
CA PRO A 90 -15.87 -3.41 -3.00
C PRO A 90 -14.35 -3.16 -2.88
N SER A 91 -13.56 -3.60 -3.85
CA SER A 91 -12.10 -3.44 -3.84
C SER A 91 -11.66 -1.98 -3.99
N THR A 92 -10.52 -1.63 -3.40
CA THR A 92 -9.86 -0.33 -3.56
C THR A 92 -9.57 -0.03 -5.03
N SER A 93 -9.07 -1.05 -5.76
CA SER A 93 -8.82 -0.97 -7.19
C SER A 93 -10.04 -0.59 -8.02
N SER A 94 -11.26 -1.00 -7.63
CA SER A 94 -12.47 -0.63 -8.37
C SER A 94 -12.77 0.87 -8.28
N LYS A 95 -12.62 1.48 -7.10
CA LYS A 95 -12.75 2.93 -6.91
C LYS A 95 -11.66 3.68 -7.68
N VAL A 96 -10.41 3.23 -7.56
CA VAL A 96 -9.26 3.89 -8.22
C VAL A 96 -9.32 3.79 -9.74
N GLN A 97 -9.77 2.65 -10.29
CA GLN A 97 -10.01 2.49 -11.72
C GLN A 97 -10.99 3.53 -12.25
N PHE A 98 -12.08 3.77 -11.52
CA PHE A 98 -13.03 4.82 -11.86
C PHE A 98 -12.42 6.22 -11.74
N MET A 99 -11.72 6.51 -10.63
CA MET A 99 -11.08 7.81 -10.38
C MET A 99 -10.06 8.19 -11.46
N LEU A 100 -9.30 7.20 -11.93
CA LEU A 100 -8.29 7.39 -12.98
C LEU A 100 -8.86 7.31 -14.40
N GLY A 101 -10.11 6.85 -14.58
CA GLY A 101 -10.74 6.70 -15.89
C GLY A 101 -10.20 5.54 -16.72
N LEU A 102 -9.69 4.46 -16.10
CA LEU A 102 -9.06 3.32 -16.80
C LEU A 102 -10.12 2.39 -17.41
N LYS A 103 -10.87 2.87 -18.41
CA LYS A 103 -12.07 2.19 -18.94
C LYS A 103 -11.81 0.79 -19.51
N ASN A 104 -10.59 0.52 -19.95
CA ASN A 104 -10.19 -0.76 -20.53
C ASN A 104 -9.55 -1.71 -19.51
N ALA A 105 -9.32 -1.25 -18.28
CA ALA A 105 -8.60 -2.01 -17.27
C ALA A 105 -9.52 -2.96 -16.49
N GLY A 106 -9.17 -4.25 -16.47
CA GLY A 106 -9.57 -5.15 -15.38
C GLY A 106 -8.90 -4.72 -14.07
N THR A 107 -9.43 -5.13 -12.91
CA THR A 107 -8.84 -4.74 -11.61
C THR A 107 -9.01 -5.78 -10.52
N PHE A 108 -8.06 -5.80 -9.58
CA PHE A 108 -8.20 -6.49 -8.30
C PHE A 108 -7.20 -5.96 -7.26
N ASP A 109 -7.47 -6.29 -5.99
CA ASP A 109 -6.58 -5.96 -4.87
C ASP A 109 -5.76 -7.20 -4.46
N ILE A 110 -4.53 -6.96 -3.98
CA ILE A 110 -3.68 -7.96 -3.32
C ILE A 110 -3.29 -7.46 -1.93
N ASN A 111 -3.64 -8.23 -0.90
CA ASN A 111 -3.14 -8.00 0.46
C ASN A 111 -2.08 -9.04 0.82
N THR A 112 -0.82 -8.62 0.86
CA THR A 112 0.31 -9.37 1.45
C THR A 112 1.15 -8.49 2.38
N ALA A 113 0.49 -7.54 3.08
CA ALA A 113 1.11 -6.56 3.96
C ALA A 113 2.33 -5.87 3.31
N CYS A 114 3.45 -5.73 4.02
CA CYS A 114 4.67 -5.08 3.51
C CYS A 114 5.29 -5.77 2.28
N ALA A 115 4.99 -7.05 2.02
CA ALA A 115 5.40 -7.75 0.80
C ALA A 115 4.48 -7.46 -0.40
N GLY A 116 3.50 -6.58 -0.22
CA GLY A 116 2.45 -6.23 -1.15
C GLY A 116 2.93 -5.84 -2.54
N PHE A 117 3.72 -4.76 -2.62
CA PHE A 117 4.13 -4.18 -3.89
C PHE A 117 4.94 -5.16 -4.76
N VAL A 118 5.89 -5.89 -4.17
CA VAL A 118 6.68 -6.89 -4.89
C VAL A 118 5.86 -8.11 -5.31
N THR A 119 4.83 -8.47 -4.53
CA THR A 119 3.87 -9.51 -4.90
C THR A 119 3.03 -9.07 -6.10
N ALA A 120 2.53 -7.84 -6.08
CA ALA A 120 1.76 -7.29 -7.20
C ALA A 120 2.61 -7.13 -8.46
N LEU A 121 3.88 -6.75 -8.33
CA LEU A 121 4.84 -6.68 -9.43
C LEU A 121 5.10 -8.07 -10.06
N ASP A 122 5.25 -9.10 -9.23
CA ASP A 122 5.39 -10.49 -9.68
C ASP A 122 4.17 -10.96 -10.47
N VAL A 123 2.97 -10.70 -9.94
CA VAL A 123 1.71 -11.06 -10.60
C VAL A 123 1.56 -10.31 -11.92
N ALA A 124 1.80 -9.00 -11.95
CA ALA A 124 1.71 -8.18 -13.17
C ALA A 124 2.68 -8.66 -14.27
N ALA A 125 3.93 -8.96 -13.91
CA ALA A 125 4.91 -9.48 -14.85
C ALA A 125 4.49 -10.83 -15.45
N LYS A 126 3.84 -11.69 -14.65
CA LYS A 126 3.31 -12.97 -15.11
C LYS A 126 2.09 -12.80 -16.02
N TYR A 127 1.20 -11.84 -15.76
CA TYR A 127 0.10 -11.50 -16.68
C TYR A 127 0.63 -11.09 -18.05
N ILE A 128 1.56 -10.14 -18.10
CA ILE A 128 2.19 -9.66 -19.36
C ILE A 128 2.84 -10.80 -20.15
N LYS A 129 3.52 -11.74 -19.46
CA LYS A 129 4.21 -12.87 -20.09
C LYS A 129 3.25 -13.96 -20.59
N ALA A 130 2.09 -14.11 -19.94
CA ALA A 130 1.20 -15.24 -20.18
C ALA A 130 0.10 -14.95 -21.22
N ASP A 131 -0.31 -13.69 -21.38
CA ASP A 131 -1.41 -13.31 -22.26
C ASP A 131 -1.09 -11.97 -22.97
N GLU A 132 -1.10 -12.02 -24.30
CA GLU A 132 -0.78 -10.89 -25.19
C GLU A 132 -1.75 -9.71 -25.05
N ARG A 133 -2.93 -9.91 -24.45
CA ARG A 133 -3.90 -8.84 -24.21
C ARG A 133 -3.45 -7.83 -23.15
N TYR A 134 -2.49 -8.19 -22.30
CA TYR A 134 -1.94 -7.30 -21.29
C TYR A 134 -0.65 -6.67 -21.82
N GLU A 135 -0.77 -5.48 -22.40
CA GLU A 135 0.32 -4.66 -22.92
C GLU A 135 0.82 -3.68 -21.85
N ASN A 136 -0.10 -3.04 -21.12
CA ASN A 136 0.22 -2.07 -20.08
C ASN A 136 -0.51 -2.42 -18.77
N VAL A 137 0.26 -2.75 -17.74
CA VAL A 137 -0.26 -3.11 -16.41
C VAL A 137 0.19 -2.10 -15.38
N MET A 138 -0.77 -1.46 -14.69
CA MET A 138 -0.50 -0.55 -13.59
C MET A 138 -0.47 -1.32 -12.28
N VAL A 139 0.61 -1.17 -11.51
CA VAL A 139 0.77 -1.72 -10.17
C VAL A 139 0.90 -0.58 -9.19
N ILE A 140 0.06 -0.53 -8.16
CA ILE A 140 0.09 0.51 -7.13
C ILE A 140 0.23 -0.15 -5.76
N GLY A 141 1.18 0.29 -4.95
CA GLY A 141 1.21 0.02 -3.52
C GLY A 141 0.70 1.25 -2.79
N ALA A 142 -0.29 1.11 -1.90
CA ALA A 142 -0.85 2.23 -1.13
C ALA A 142 -1.08 1.83 0.33
N TYR A 143 -0.80 2.76 1.23
CA TYR A 143 -0.82 2.51 2.67
C TYR A 143 -1.28 3.76 3.42
N ALA A 144 -2.37 3.65 4.17
CA ALA A 144 -2.93 4.74 4.99
C ALA A 144 -3.13 4.26 6.45
N MET A 145 -2.05 3.77 7.06
CA MET A 145 -2.10 3.16 8.39
C MET A 145 -2.37 4.16 9.51
N SER A 146 -2.11 5.45 9.31
CA SER A 146 -2.46 6.48 10.30
C SER A 146 -3.93 6.44 10.73
N LYS A 147 -4.84 6.01 9.83
CA LYS A 147 -6.27 5.84 10.10
C LYS A 147 -6.59 4.72 11.11
N TYR A 148 -5.65 3.81 11.33
CA TYR A 148 -5.79 2.65 12.21
C TYR A 148 -4.84 2.68 13.42
N ILE A 149 -4.11 3.77 13.64
CA ILE A 149 -3.18 3.91 14.76
C ILE A 149 -3.93 4.32 16.04
N ASN A 150 -3.65 3.61 17.14
CA ASN A 150 -3.93 4.14 18.46
C ASN A 150 -2.83 5.14 18.84
N GLN A 151 -3.13 6.43 18.75
CA GLN A 151 -2.16 7.50 19.02
C GLN A 151 -1.54 7.45 20.44
N LEU A 152 -2.20 6.78 21.39
CA LEU A 152 -1.70 6.58 22.75
C LEU A 152 -0.85 5.30 22.92
N ASP A 153 -0.72 4.48 21.88
CA ASP A 153 0.15 3.30 21.90
C ASP A 153 1.54 3.66 21.35
N LYS A 154 2.48 3.88 22.26
CA LYS A 154 3.86 4.24 21.91
C LYS A 154 4.61 3.21 21.07
N LYS A 155 4.15 1.95 20.99
CA LYS A 155 4.80 0.92 20.18
C LYS A 155 4.51 1.06 18.70
N THR A 156 3.38 1.67 18.35
CA THR A 156 2.87 1.72 16.98
C THR A 156 2.71 3.16 16.49
N ALA A 157 2.33 4.09 17.36
CA ALA A 157 1.97 5.44 16.97
C ALA A 157 3.08 6.21 16.23
N ASN A 158 4.34 5.96 16.60
CA ASN A 158 5.49 6.67 16.07
C ASN A 158 6.18 5.98 14.88
N LEU A 159 5.77 4.78 14.47
CA LEU A 159 6.48 4.03 13.42
C LEU A 159 5.89 4.22 12.02
N PHE A 160 4.57 4.29 11.90
CA PHE A 160 3.91 4.18 10.60
C PHE A 160 3.69 5.53 9.92
N ALA A 161 3.79 5.51 8.60
CA ALA A 161 3.56 6.61 7.68
C ALA A 161 2.53 6.22 6.64
N ASP A 162 2.02 7.19 5.89
CA ASP A 162 1.10 6.99 4.79
C ASP A 162 1.76 7.39 3.46
N GLY A 163 1.30 6.76 2.38
CA GLY A 163 1.73 7.10 1.02
C GLY A 163 1.38 6.04 0.00
N ALA A 164 1.69 6.33 -1.26
CA ALA A 164 1.53 5.40 -2.36
C ALA A 164 2.65 5.51 -3.39
N GLY A 165 2.95 4.40 -4.04
CA GLY A 165 3.84 4.30 -5.19
C GLY A 165 3.18 3.51 -6.31
N ALA A 166 3.45 3.88 -7.54
CA ALA A 166 2.86 3.27 -8.73
C ALA A 166 3.93 3.00 -9.79
N PHE A 167 3.90 1.82 -10.41
CA PHE A 167 4.61 1.50 -11.63
C PHE A 167 3.62 1.20 -12.76
N ILE A 168 3.95 1.64 -13.97
CA ILE A 168 3.33 1.12 -15.18
C ILE A 168 4.36 0.19 -15.83
N LEU A 169 3.99 -1.09 -15.94
CA LEU A 169 4.74 -2.07 -16.68
C LEU A 169 4.24 -2.11 -18.11
N LYS A 170 5.18 -2.20 -19.05
CA LYS A 170 4.88 -2.38 -20.47
C LYS A 170 5.45 -3.69 -20.97
N ALA A 171 4.72 -4.35 -21.84
CA ALA A 171 5.21 -5.52 -22.56
C ALA A 171 6.30 -5.14 -23.57
N GLU A 172 7.35 -5.95 -23.63
CA GLU A 172 8.42 -5.82 -24.62
C GLU A 172 8.70 -7.19 -25.21
N ASP A 173 8.42 -7.33 -26.51
CA ASP A 173 8.71 -8.55 -27.26
C ASP A 173 10.20 -8.67 -27.58
N ASN A 174 10.70 -9.91 -27.62
CA ASN A 174 12.11 -10.20 -27.91
C ASN A 174 13.12 -9.44 -27.02
N SER A 175 12.70 -9.11 -25.80
CA SER A 175 13.50 -8.37 -24.83
C SER A 175 14.63 -9.21 -24.21
N ASN A 176 15.77 -8.57 -23.96
CA ASN A 176 16.87 -9.07 -23.13
C ASN A 176 16.92 -8.41 -21.74
N ARG A 177 15.91 -7.61 -21.39
CA ARG A 177 15.77 -6.89 -20.11
C ARG A 177 14.39 -7.11 -19.50
N GLY A 178 14.09 -6.43 -18.39
CA GLY A 178 12.80 -6.53 -17.70
C GLY A 178 12.81 -7.47 -16.51
N PHE A 179 11.65 -8.02 -16.16
CA PHE A 179 11.48 -8.88 -14.98
C PHE A 179 12.23 -10.21 -15.12
N GLN A 180 13.26 -10.40 -14.27
CA GLN A 180 14.19 -11.52 -14.36
C GLN A 180 13.69 -12.76 -13.61
N ALA A 181 13.46 -12.64 -12.31
CA ALA A 181 13.07 -13.74 -11.45
C ALA A 181 12.40 -13.22 -10.17
N SER A 182 11.64 -14.09 -9.53
CA SER A 182 10.97 -13.83 -8.26
C SER A 182 10.71 -15.13 -7.54
N ARG A 183 10.54 -15.02 -6.22
CA ARG A 183 10.10 -16.11 -5.37
C ARG A 183 9.24 -15.55 -4.25
N LEU A 184 8.02 -16.07 -4.13
CA LEU A 184 7.11 -15.72 -3.04
C LEU A 184 7.15 -16.84 -1.99
N ILE A 185 7.28 -16.47 -0.72
CA ILE A 185 7.32 -17.39 0.43
C ILE A 185 6.47 -16.78 1.54
N THR A 186 5.69 -17.61 2.23
CA THR A 186 4.86 -17.19 3.36
C THR A 186 5.05 -18.12 4.54
N HIS A 187 5.25 -17.52 5.72
CA HIS A 187 5.27 -18.21 7.01
C HIS A 187 3.99 -17.89 7.77
N GLY A 188 2.90 -18.58 7.39
CA GLY A 188 1.55 -18.30 7.90
C GLY A 188 1.38 -18.51 9.40
N GLN A 189 2.29 -19.22 10.08
CA GLN A 189 2.24 -19.41 11.53
C GLN A 189 2.35 -18.11 12.35
N TYR A 190 2.75 -16.99 11.72
CA TYR A 190 2.87 -15.67 12.35
C TYR A 190 1.66 -14.74 12.10
N HIS A 191 0.56 -15.27 11.57
CA HIS A 191 -0.60 -14.47 11.15
C HIS A 191 -1.25 -13.63 12.26
N ASP A 192 -1.01 -13.93 13.54
CA ASP A 192 -1.58 -13.27 14.70
C ASP A 192 -0.55 -12.47 15.52
N TYR A 193 0.58 -12.09 14.90
CA TYR A 193 1.65 -11.34 15.57
C TYR A 193 1.42 -9.83 15.53
N MET A 194 1.03 -9.30 14.37
CA MET A 194 0.78 -7.88 14.14
C MET A 194 -0.32 -7.71 13.10
N GLY A 195 -1.27 -6.81 13.35
CA GLY A 195 -2.30 -6.47 12.37
C GLY A 195 -3.51 -5.77 12.97
N ILE A 196 -4.54 -5.64 12.14
CA ILE A 196 -5.86 -5.13 12.54
C ILE A 196 -6.80 -6.33 12.57
N PHE A 197 -7.10 -6.82 13.78
CA PHE A 197 -7.80 -8.10 13.96
C PHE A 197 -9.32 -7.98 14.13
N ALA A 198 -9.88 -6.77 14.03
CA ALA A 198 -11.33 -6.53 14.06
C ALA A 198 -11.77 -5.67 12.88
N GLY A 199 -12.99 -5.90 12.40
CA GLY A 199 -13.53 -5.26 11.20
C GLY A 199 -13.96 -6.28 10.15
N GLY A 200 -13.20 -7.37 10.03
CA GLY A 200 -13.54 -8.51 9.17
C GLY A 200 -14.54 -9.49 9.80
N THR A 201 -14.73 -10.62 9.11
CA THR A 201 -15.71 -11.65 9.48
C THR A 201 -15.38 -12.38 10.78
N PHE A 202 -14.10 -12.56 11.11
CA PHE A 202 -13.68 -13.20 12.35
C PHE A 202 -14.11 -12.43 13.60
N LYS A 203 -14.12 -11.08 13.50
CA LYS A 203 -14.45 -10.19 14.61
C LYS A 203 -15.12 -8.92 14.07
N PRO A 204 -16.45 -8.96 13.84
CA PRO A 204 -17.21 -7.81 13.37
C PRO A 204 -17.11 -6.62 14.34
N ILE A 205 -17.31 -5.41 13.82
CA ILE A 205 -17.33 -4.20 14.65
C ILE A 205 -18.54 -4.21 15.58
N THR A 206 -18.28 -4.01 16.87
CA THR A 206 -19.29 -3.83 17.92
C THR A 206 -18.86 -2.69 18.84
N LYS A 207 -19.78 -2.16 19.64
CA LYS A 207 -19.47 -1.12 20.65
C LYS A 207 -18.28 -1.50 21.54
N ASN A 208 -18.27 -2.74 22.03
CA ASN A 208 -17.18 -3.26 22.85
C ASN A 208 -15.82 -3.27 22.13
N ILE A 209 -15.78 -3.59 20.83
CA ILE A 209 -14.54 -3.55 20.03
C ILE A 209 -14.01 -2.12 19.90
N VAL A 210 -14.91 -1.15 19.72
CA VAL A 210 -14.54 0.26 19.58
C VAL A 210 -14.05 0.83 20.91
N GLU A 211 -14.80 0.63 21.99
CA GLU A 211 -14.43 1.12 23.33
C GLU A 211 -13.08 0.57 23.81
N ASN A 212 -12.78 -0.69 23.47
CA ASN A 212 -11.50 -1.32 23.81
C ASN A 212 -10.43 -1.16 22.71
N LYS A 213 -10.65 -0.31 21.70
CA LYS A 213 -9.70 -0.01 20.62
C LYS A 213 -9.17 -1.24 19.85
N LYS A 214 -9.91 -2.35 19.82
CA LYS A 214 -9.51 -3.62 19.17
C LYS A 214 -9.62 -3.59 17.63
N HIS A 215 -10.10 -2.49 17.07
CA HIS A 215 -10.19 -2.21 15.64
C HIS A 215 -8.99 -1.41 15.12
N LEU A 216 -8.06 -1.03 16.01
CA LEU A 216 -6.83 -0.36 15.66
C LEU A 216 -5.69 -1.38 15.53
N LEU A 217 -4.62 -0.98 14.87
CA LEU A 217 -3.40 -1.77 14.70
C LEU A 217 -2.85 -2.19 16.07
N SER A 218 -2.46 -3.45 16.19
CA SER A 218 -1.77 -3.96 17.37
C SER A 218 -0.59 -4.86 17.01
N ILE A 219 0.40 -4.90 17.91
CA ILE A 219 1.50 -5.87 17.91
C ILE A 219 1.30 -6.74 19.17
N ASP A 220 0.69 -7.90 18.98
CA ASP A 220 0.23 -8.77 20.07
C ASP A 220 1.33 -9.75 20.52
N LYS A 221 2.29 -10.06 19.64
CA LYS A 221 3.39 -10.99 19.92
C LYS A 221 4.74 -10.39 19.50
N LYS A 222 5.80 -10.81 20.19
CA LYS A 222 7.17 -10.44 19.83
C LYS A 222 7.53 -11.11 18.50
N PHE A 223 8.08 -10.33 17.55
CA PHE A 223 8.57 -10.89 16.29
C PHE A 223 9.59 -12.02 16.55
N PRO A 224 9.54 -13.10 15.76
CA PRO A 224 10.56 -14.15 15.85
C PRO A 224 11.95 -13.54 15.57
N PRO A 225 13.01 -14.09 16.19
CA PRO A 225 14.38 -13.67 15.92
C PRO A 225 14.79 -13.89 14.47
#